data_AF-A0AAE1XQE4-F1
#
_entry.id   AF-A0AAE1XQE4-F1
#
_cell.length_a   1.000
_cell.length_b   1.000
_cell.length_c   1.000
_cell.angle_alpha   90.00
_cell.angle_beta   90.00
_cell.angle_gamma   90.00
#
_symmetry.space_group_name_H-M   'P 1'
#
loop_
_entity.id
_entity.type
_entity.pdbx_description
1 polymer ?
#
loop_
_entity_poly.entity_id
_entity_poly.type
_entity_poly.pdbx_seq_one_letter_code
_entity_poly.pdbx_strand_id
1 'polypeptide(L)'
;MIYTAIDTFYLTDEQLKNSPSRKDGIDEATETTLRIYGCDLIQECGILLKLPQAVMATGQVLFHRFYCKKSFARFNVKRVAASCVWLASKLEESPRKARQVLVVFHRMECRRENLPIEHLDTSSKKYVDLKADLIRTERHLLKEMGFICHVEHPHKFISNYLATLETPQELRQEAWNLANDSLRTTLCVRFKSEVVACGVVYAAARRFQVPLPENPPWWKAFDADKSGIDESIPKDGSLAGQNANEDPTTAKGSSSALNQEASKDELIKAALDKLKESKNSDDESKNAINGGESREEPDSKLTSDSKMETSGERIKERERDRERERDREKERTRSRDHERGRESDRERGREDTDRDRDKVKERGHRSRDKGKDSGRTEKSKHHSSRDRGYHSSSYSSREKDRRKHHSYA
;
A
#
# COMPACT_ATOMS: atom_id res chain seq x y z
N MET A 1 0.91 -10.80 28.55
CA MET A 1 1.33 -11.85 27.59
C MET A 1 1.36 -11.20 26.21
N ILE A 2 2.49 -10.60 25.85
CA ILE A 2 2.68 -9.98 24.53
C ILE A 2 2.80 -11.16 23.57
N TYR A 3 1.82 -11.33 22.68
CA TYR A 3 1.95 -12.29 21.59
C TYR A 3 3.26 -11.96 20.88
N THR A 4 4.28 -12.81 21.00
CA THR A 4 5.36 -12.85 20.02
C THR A 4 4.69 -13.30 18.73
N ALA A 5 4.18 -12.33 17.97
CA ALA A 5 3.63 -12.56 16.66
C ALA A 5 4.67 -13.40 15.91
N ILE A 6 4.23 -14.55 15.38
CA ILE A 6 5.09 -15.41 14.57
C ILE A 6 5.67 -14.49 13.48
N ASP A 7 6.97 -14.21 13.59
CA ASP A 7 7.64 -13.21 12.78
C ASP A 7 7.89 -13.77 11.39
N THR A 8 6.78 -13.93 10.65
CA THR A 8 6.72 -14.54 9.31
C THR A 8 7.20 -13.57 8.23
N PHE A 9 7.84 -12.47 8.63
CA PHE A 9 8.36 -11.44 7.74
C PHE A 9 9.82 -11.67 7.35
N TYR A 10 10.58 -12.37 8.20
CA TYR A 10 11.97 -12.67 7.93
C TYR A 10 12.12 -13.97 7.18
N LEU A 11 12.81 -13.89 6.05
CA LEU A 11 12.98 -14.97 5.09
C LEU A 11 14.46 -15.31 4.99
N THR A 12 14.72 -16.61 4.88
CA THR A 12 16.05 -17.11 4.54
C THR A 12 16.39 -16.84 3.08
N ASP A 13 17.69 -16.82 2.77
CA ASP A 13 18.16 -16.64 1.40
C ASP A 13 17.65 -17.74 0.45
N GLU A 14 17.46 -18.96 0.96
CA GLU A 14 16.87 -20.06 0.18
C GLU A 14 15.40 -19.79 -0.18
N GLN A 15 14.62 -19.22 0.76
CA GLN A 15 13.23 -18.84 0.51
C GLN A 15 13.14 -17.67 -0.49
N LEU A 16 14.09 -16.73 -0.44
CA LEU A 16 14.17 -15.63 -1.41
C LEU A 16 14.59 -16.11 -2.80
N LYS A 17 15.53 -17.06 -2.89
CA LYS A 17 15.92 -17.69 -4.15
C LYS A 17 14.76 -18.49 -4.76
N ASN A 18 13.94 -19.11 -3.92
CA ASN A 18 12.73 -19.85 -4.33
C ASN A 18 11.45 -19.00 -4.27
N SER A 19 11.54 -17.73 -4.69
CA SER A 19 10.42 -16.79 -4.63
C SER A 19 9.20 -17.26 -5.46
N PRO A 20 7.98 -16.83 -5.14
CA PRO A 20 6.80 -17.09 -5.97
C PRO A 20 6.98 -16.59 -7.41
N SER A 21 7.70 -15.49 -7.61
CA SER A 21 8.00 -14.94 -8.93
C SER A 21 8.91 -15.87 -9.74
N ARG A 22 9.90 -16.51 -9.09
CA ARG A 22 10.76 -17.53 -9.73
C ARG A 22 9.97 -18.74 -10.18
N LYS A 23 9.02 -19.19 -9.36
CA LYS A 23 8.12 -20.31 -9.70
C LYS A 23 7.23 -20.01 -10.90
N ASP A 24 6.88 -18.74 -11.10
CA ASP A 24 6.13 -18.26 -12.27
C ASP A 24 7.07 -17.87 -13.44
N GLY A 25 8.34 -18.27 -13.42
CA GLY A 25 9.27 -18.12 -14.55
C GLY A 25 9.99 -16.77 -14.67
N ILE A 26 9.91 -15.89 -13.66
CA ILE A 26 10.59 -14.60 -13.69
C ILE A 26 12.04 -14.76 -13.22
N ASP A 27 13.01 -14.26 -13.99
CA ASP A 27 14.44 -14.29 -13.66
C ASP A 27 14.85 -13.28 -12.58
N GLU A 28 16.02 -13.48 -11.98
CA GLU A 28 16.49 -12.69 -10.82
C GLU A 28 16.79 -11.24 -11.10
N ALA A 29 17.38 -10.95 -12.26
CA ALA A 29 17.63 -9.58 -12.66
C ALA A 29 16.30 -8.85 -12.87
N THR A 30 15.34 -9.48 -13.56
CA THR A 30 14.00 -8.93 -13.78
C THR A 30 13.26 -8.70 -12.47
N GLU A 31 13.23 -9.67 -11.55
CA GLU A 31 12.57 -9.50 -10.25
C GLU A 31 13.20 -8.36 -9.43
N THR A 32 14.53 -8.27 -9.42
CA THR A 32 15.25 -7.19 -8.73
C THR A 32 14.91 -5.84 -9.32
N THR A 33 14.85 -5.75 -10.65
CA THR A 33 14.49 -4.53 -11.38
C THR A 33 13.05 -4.10 -11.06
N LEU A 34 12.11 -5.05 -11.04
CA LEU A 34 10.70 -4.78 -10.68
C LEU A 34 10.55 -4.33 -9.23
N ARG A 35 11.39 -4.86 -8.32
CA ARG A 35 11.41 -4.42 -6.92
C ARG A 35 11.88 -2.97 -6.79
N ILE A 36 13.00 -2.64 -7.41
CA ILE A 36 13.54 -1.28 -7.44
C ILE A 36 12.53 -0.32 -8.07
N TYR A 37 11.94 -0.70 -9.21
CA TYR A 37 10.91 0.07 -9.89
C TYR A 37 9.69 0.36 -9.00
N GLY A 38 9.19 -0.65 -8.29
CA GLY A 38 8.09 -0.46 -7.33
C GLY A 38 8.46 0.51 -6.20
N CYS A 39 9.68 0.40 -5.66
CA CYS A 39 10.17 1.30 -4.63
C CYS A 39 10.32 2.75 -5.12
N ASP A 40 10.74 2.94 -6.37
CA ASP A 40 10.83 4.27 -6.99
C ASP A 40 9.45 4.89 -7.22
N LEU A 41 8.45 4.10 -7.65
CA LEU A 41 7.07 4.55 -7.75
C LEU A 41 6.50 4.99 -6.39
N ILE A 42 6.79 4.24 -5.33
CA ILE A 42 6.36 4.56 -3.96
C ILE A 42 6.99 5.88 -3.50
N GLN A 43 8.30 6.04 -3.71
CA GLN A 43 9.03 7.25 -3.33
C GLN A 43 8.55 8.48 -4.11
N GLU A 44 8.45 8.39 -5.44
CA GLU A 44 7.99 9.49 -6.30
C GLU A 44 6.56 9.90 -5.94
N CYS A 45 5.66 8.94 -5.74
CA CYS A 45 4.28 9.23 -5.33
C CYS A 45 4.23 9.91 -3.95
N GLY A 46 5.02 9.42 -2.99
CA GLY A 46 5.11 10.00 -1.65
C GLY A 46 5.57 11.46 -1.67
N ILE A 47 6.59 11.78 -2.47
CA ILE A 47 7.09 13.15 -2.67
C ILE A 47 6.00 14.03 -3.28
N LEU A 48 5.34 13.58 -4.36
CA LEU A 48 4.29 14.34 -5.03
C LEU A 48 3.06 14.57 -4.15
N LEU A 49 2.74 13.62 -3.25
CA LEU A 49 1.69 13.73 -2.25
C LEU A 49 2.13 14.47 -0.97
N LYS A 50 3.39 14.92 -0.89
CA LYS A 50 3.97 15.56 0.29
C LYS A 50 3.73 14.73 1.56
N LEU A 51 4.02 13.44 1.47
CA LEU A 51 3.94 12.50 2.59
C LEU A 51 5.27 12.47 3.36
N PRO A 52 5.24 12.20 4.67
CA PRO A 52 6.48 12.06 5.44
C PRO A 52 7.27 10.82 4.99
N GLN A 53 8.61 10.84 5.14
CA GLN A 53 9.48 9.73 4.75
C GLN A 53 9.10 8.40 5.42
N ALA A 54 8.55 8.44 6.64
CA ALA A 54 8.01 7.26 7.31
C ALA A 54 6.95 6.51 6.47
N VAL A 55 6.06 7.24 5.79
CA VAL A 55 5.03 6.63 4.91
C VAL A 55 5.67 5.94 3.70
N MET A 56 6.69 6.56 3.11
CA MET A 56 7.40 5.99 1.97
C MET A 56 8.17 4.73 2.38
N ALA A 57 8.86 4.78 3.53
CA ALA A 57 9.56 3.62 4.09
C ALA A 57 8.59 2.48 4.41
N THR A 58 7.48 2.76 5.10
CA THR A 58 6.44 1.75 5.37
C THR A 58 5.89 1.16 4.08
N GLY A 59 5.59 1.99 3.08
CA GLY A 59 5.13 1.54 1.77
C GLY A 59 6.09 0.57 1.09
N GLN A 60 7.39 0.86 1.10
CA GLN A 60 8.43 0.01 0.50
C GLN A 60 8.55 -1.34 1.23
N VAL A 61 8.52 -1.35 2.56
CA VAL A 61 8.56 -2.60 3.33
C VAL A 61 7.33 -3.47 3.06
N LEU A 62 6.12 -2.89 3.05
CA LEU A 62 4.89 -3.62 2.73
C LEU A 62 4.96 -4.20 1.30
N PHE A 63 5.51 -3.43 0.36
CA PHE A 63 5.71 -3.87 -1.02
C PHE A 63 6.68 -5.05 -1.11
N HIS A 64 7.84 -4.99 -0.45
CA HIS A 64 8.79 -6.10 -0.40
C HIS A 64 8.18 -7.36 0.21
N ARG A 65 7.52 -7.22 1.38
CA ARG A 65 6.82 -8.32 2.08
C ARG A 65 5.76 -8.98 1.20
N PHE A 66 4.97 -8.19 0.48
CA PHE A 66 3.93 -8.72 -0.41
C PHE A 66 4.50 -9.60 -1.52
N TYR A 67 5.53 -9.13 -2.23
CA TYR A 67 6.15 -9.87 -3.33
C TYR A 67 7.07 -11.01 -2.88
N CYS A 68 7.25 -11.21 -1.58
CA CYS A 68 7.83 -12.45 -1.08
C CYS A 68 6.79 -13.59 -0.99
N LYS A 69 5.50 -13.25 -0.90
CA LYS A 69 4.39 -14.21 -0.84
C LYS A 69 3.63 -14.33 -2.15
N LYS A 70 3.66 -13.30 -2.98
CA LYS A 70 3.00 -13.24 -4.29
C LYS A 70 3.99 -12.97 -5.42
N SER A 71 3.58 -13.37 -6.61
CA SER A 71 4.37 -13.22 -7.83
C SER A 71 4.06 -11.93 -8.57
N PHE A 72 5.09 -11.34 -9.17
CA PHE A 72 4.98 -10.21 -10.10
C PHE A 72 4.21 -10.53 -11.39
N ALA A 73 4.13 -11.81 -11.80
CA ALA A 73 3.32 -12.21 -12.96
C ALA A 73 1.82 -12.07 -12.67
N ARG A 74 1.42 -12.27 -11.41
CA ARG A 74 0.02 -12.31 -10.99
C ARG A 74 -0.50 -10.95 -10.53
N PHE A 75 0.36 -10.14 -9.92
CA PHE A 75 0.00 -8.83 -9.40
C PHE A 75 0.81 -7.75 -10.08
N ASN A 76 0.12 -6.76 -10.65
CA ASN A 76 0.76 -5.66 -11.35
C ASN A 76 1.51 -4.74 -10.36
N VAL A 77 2.78 -4.48 -10.64
CA VAL A 77 3.69 -3.66 -9.82
C VAL A 77 3.10 -2.30 -9.51
N LYS A 78 2.60 -1.59 -10.53
CA LYS A 78 2.06 -0.22 -10.39
C LYS A 78 0.85 -0.19 -9.47
N ARG A 79 -0.07 -1.15 -9.62
CA ARG A 79 -1.28 -1.26 -8.78
C ARG A 79 -0.95 -1.58 -7.33
N VAL A 80 0.00 -2.49 -7.11
CA VAL A 80 0.45 -2.84 -5.75
C VAL A 80 1.18 -1.66 -5.11
N ALA A 81 2.08 -0.99 -5.82
CA ALA A 81 2.77 0.21 -5.33
C ALA A 81 1.78 1.31 -4.90
N ALA A 82 0.76 1.60 -5.71
CA ALA A 82 -0.28 2.57 -5.36
C ALA A 82 -1.05 2.17 -4.09
N SER A 83 -1.36 0.89 -3.96
CA SER A 83 -2.07 0.36 -2.80
C SER A 83 -1.19 0.37 -1.54
N CYS A 84 0.12 0.11 -1.68
CA CYS A 84 1.08 0.22 -0.59
C CYS A 84 1.19 1.66 -0.07
N VAL A 85 1.30 2.67 -0.95
CA VAL A 85 1.30 4.08 -0.54
C VAL A 85 0.01 4.44 0.17
N TRP A 86 -1.13 4.03 -0.39
CA TRP A 86 -2.44 4.34 0.18
C TRP A 86 -2.62 3.70 1.56
N LEU A 87 -2.25 2.43 1.71
CA LEU A 87 -2.30 1.71 2.98
C LEU A 87 -1.31 2.29 4.00
N ALA A 88 -0.05 2.51 3.62
CA ALA A 88 0.98 3.09 4.48
C ALA A 88 0.59 4.49 4.99
N SER A 89 -0.05 5.31 4.14
CA SER A 89 -0.56 6.62 4.56
C SER A 89 -1.56 6.53 5.71
N LYS A 90 -2.35 5.45 5.77
CA LYS A 90 -3.29 5.19 6.87
C LYS A 90 -2.59 4.66 8.11
N LEU A 91 -1.58 3.80 7.95
CA LEU A 91 -0.83 3.21 9.06
C LEU A 91 0.03 4.25 9.81
N GLU A 92 0.56 5.24 9.11
CA GLU A 92 1.40 6.32 9.67
C GLU A 92 0.59 7.60 9.99
N GLU A 93 -0.72 7.47 10.20
CA GLU A 93 -1.61 8.58 10.61
C GLU A 93 -1.55 9.83 9.69
N SER A 94 -1.21 9.62 8.42
CA SER A 94 -1.13 10.65 7.38
C SER A 94 -2.05 10.33 6.18
N PRO A 95 -3.35 10.02 6.40
CA PRO A 95 -4.20 9.40 5.40
C PRO A 95 -4.42 10.30 4.18
N ARG A 96 -4.33 9.70 2.98
CA ARG A 96 -4.69 10.36 1.71
C ARG A 96 -5.97 9.77 1.12
N LYS A 97 -6.75 10.62 0.43
CA LYS A 97 -7.94 10.14 -0.29
C LYS A 97 -7.52 9.30 -1.48
N ALA A 98 -8.25 8.22 -1.78
CA ALA A 98 -7.97 7.35 -2.93
C ALA A 98 -7.82 8.15 -4.24
N ARG A 99 -8.69 9.16 -4.46
CA ARG A 99 -8.60 10.07 -5.61
C ARG A 99 -7.22 10.72 -5.75
N GLN A 100 -6.63 11.21 -4.65
CA GLN A 100 -5.34 11.89 -4.69
C GLN A 100 -4.23 10.92 -5.11
N VAL A 101 -4.21 9.71 -4.54
CA VAL A 101 -3.24 8.67 -4.89
C VAL A 101 -3.37 8.29 -6.36
N LEU A 102 -4.60 8.03 -6.83
CA LEU A 102 -4.85 7.63 -8.22
C LEU A 102 -4.48 8.71 -9.24
N VAL A 103 -4.79 9.98 -8.95
CA VAL A 103 -4.43 11.09 -9.85
C VAL A 103 -2.92 11.22 -9.96
N VAL A 104 -2.19 11.11 -8.85
CA VAL A 104 -0.72 11.18 -8.85
C VAL A 104 -0.12 9.99 -9.60
N PHE A 105 -0.56 8.77 -9.31
CA PHE A 105 -0.10 7.57 -10.02
C PHE A 105 -0.40 7.61 -11.51
N HIS A 106 -1.58 8.09 -11.91
CA HIS A 106 -1.94 8.24 -13.32
C HIS A 106 -1.02 9.24 -14.02
N ARG A 107 -0.77 10.40 -13.40
CA ARG A 107 0.16 11.40 -13.94
C ARG A 107 1.58 10.85 -14.09
N MET A 108 2.06 10.09 -13.09
CA MET A 108 3.37 9.45 -13.13
C MET A 108 3.47 8.43 -14.27
N GLU A 109 2.41 7.65 -14.48
CA GLU A 109 2.32 6.68 -15.57
C GLU A 109 2.35 7.36 -16.94
N CYS A 110 1.56 8.42 -17.15
CA CYS A 110 1.60 9.17 -18.41
C CYS A 110 3.00 9.74 -18.68
N ARG A 111 3.68 10.29 -17.66
CA ARG A 111 5.04 10.83 -17.78
C ARG A 111 6.04 9.76 -18.23
N ARG A 112 6.02 8.58 -17.59
CA ARG A 112 6.96 7.48 -17.88
C ARG A 112 6.71 6.81 -19.23
N GLU A 113 5.47 6.84 -19.70
CA GLU A 113 5.08 6.26 -21.00
C GLU A 113 5.13 7.29 -22.15
N ASN A 114 5.60 8.52 -21.90
CA ASN A 114 5.57 9.64 -22.85
C ASN A 114 4.18 9.92 -23.44
N LEU A 115 3.14 9.65 -22.66
CA LEU A 115 1.76 9.96 -23.02
C LEU A 115 1.40 11.40 -22.61
N PRO A 116 0.43 12.02 -23.28
CA PRO A 116 -0.10 13.31 -22.85
C PRO A 116 -0.55 13.25 -21.39
N ILE A 117 -0.13 14.22 -20.58
CA ILE A 117 -0.52 14.32 -19.18
C ILE A 117 -1.96 14.85 -19.12
N GLU A 118 -2.92 13.96 -19.31
CA GLU A 118 -4.34 14.27 -19.22
C GLU A 118 -4.83 14.18 -17.77
N HIS A 119 -5.86 14.97 -17.47
CA HIS A 119 -6.50 14.90 -16.16
C HIS A 119 -7.35 13.63 -16.06
N LEU A 120 -7.18 12.87 -14.97
CA LEU A 120 -8.04 11.73 -14.68
C LEU A 120 -9.44 12.21 -14.29
N ASP A 121 -10.38 12.16 -15.22
CA ASP A 121 -11.77 12.49 -14.93
C ASP A 121 -12.34 11.52 -13.89
N THR A 122 -12.86 12.10 -12.80
CA THR A 122 -13.43 11.38 -11.66
C THR A 122 -14.77 10.73 -12.00
N SER A 123 -15.44 11.17 -13.05
CA SER A 123 -16.70 10.58 -13.55
C SER A 123 -16.46 9.47 -14.58
N SER A 124 -15.22 9.28 -15.02
CA SER A 124 -14.88 8.31 -16.05
C SER A 124 -14.97 6.87 -15.53
N LYS A 125 -15.38 5.94 -16.40
CA LYS A 125 -15.33 4.49 -16.12
C LYS A 125 -13.93 4.04 -15.69
N LYS A 126 -12.88 4.58 -16.32
CA LYS A 126 -11.48 4.31 -15.99
C LYS A 126 -11.16 4.61 -14.53
N TYR A 127 -11.61 5.75 -14.01
CA TYR A 127 -11.40 6.11 -12.60
C TYR A 127 -12.14 5.14 -11.65
N VAL A 128 -13.39 4.78 -11.97
CA VAL A 128 -14.17 3.84 -11.16
C VAL A 128 -13.49 2.48 -11.08
N ASP A 129 -13.00 1.97 -12.21
CA ASP A 129 -12.28 0.69 -12.28
C ASP A 129 -10.96 0.75 -11.49
N LEU A 130 -10.18 1.84 -11.64
CA LEU A 130 -8.94 2.05 -10.89
C LEU A 130 -9.19 2.15 -9.37
N LYS A 131 -10.26 2.83 -8.94
CA LYS A 131 -10.65 2.92 -7.53
C LYS A 131 -11.02 1.54 -6.98
N ALA A 132 -11.82 0.78 -7.72
CA ALA A 132 -12.18 -0.58 -7.33
C ALA A 132 -10.95 -1.50 -7.24
N ASP A 133 -10.01 -1.36 -8.17
CA ASP A 133 -8.75 -2.10 -8.18
C ASP A 133 -7.84 -1.75 -7.01
N LEU A 134 -7.74 -0.46 -6.65
CA LEU A 134 -6.99 0.02 -5.49
C LEU A 134 -7.53 -0.62 -4.19
N ILE A 135 -8.84 -0.55 -4.00
CA ILE A 135 -9.52 -1.14 -2.82
C ILE A 135 -9.34 -2.67 -2.79
N ARG A 136 -9.46 -3.33 -3.95
CA ARG A 136 -9.26 -4.77 -4.05
C ARG A 136 -7.83 -5.15 -3.69
N THR A 137 -6.84 -4.43 -4.21
CA THR A 137 -5.42 -4.73 -4.02
C THR A 137 -5.00 -4.48 -2.57
N GLU A 138 -5.49 -3.40 -1.93
CA GLU A 138 -5.32 -3.19 -0.50
C GLU A 138 -5.83 -4.38 0.33
N ARG A 139 -7.01 -4.91 0.01
CA ARG A 139 -7.56 -6.08 0.69
C ARG A 139 -6.64 -7.30 0.57
N HIS A 140 -6.01 -7.48 -0.59
CA HIS A 140 -5.03 -8.54 -0.78
C HIS A 140 -3.78 -8.31 0.07
N LEU A 141 -3.24 -7.08 0.11
CA LEU A 141 -2.11 -6.73 0.96
C LEU A 141 -2.38 -7.11 2.43
N LEU A 142 -3.51 -6.67 2.98
CA LEU A 142 -3.89 -6.97 4.37
C LEU A 142 -4.03 -8.47 4.63
N LYS A 143 -4.66 -9.21 3.70
CA LYS A 143 -4.84 -10.66 3.81
C LYS A 143 -3.50 -11.40 3.82
N GLU A 144 -2.58 -11.05 2.94
CA GLU A 144 -1.28 -11.73 2.84
C GLU A 144 -0.36 -11.42 4.02
N MET A 145 -0.51 -10.26 4.65
CA MET A 145 0.20 -9.89 5.88
C MET A 145 -0.47 -10.43 7.14
N GLY A 146 -1.64 -11.08 7.03
CA GLY A 146 -2.40 -11.52 8.20
C GLY A 146 -2.82 -10.37 9.12
N PHE A 147 -3.04 -9.18 8.56
CA PHE A 147 -3.27 -7.92 9.28
C PHE A 147 -2.14 -7.44 10.19
N ILE A 148 -1.00 -8.13 10.20
CA ILE A 148 0.20 -7.68 10.92
C ILE A 148 0.93 -6.68 9.99
N CYS A 149 0.53 -5.42 10.06
CA CYS A 149 1.07 -4.36 9.19
C CYS A 149 2.05 -3.44 9.92
N HIS A 150 2.44 -3.79 11.15
CA HIS A 150 3.43 -3.03 11.89
C HIS A 150 4.80 -3.16 11.19
N VAL A 151 5.44 -2.00 11.00
CA VAL A 151 6.76 -1.90 10.40
C VAL A 151 7.62 -1.07 11.33
N GLU A 152 8.75 -1.63 11.73
CA GLU A 152 9.79 -0.91 12.42
C GLU A 152 10.90 -0.59 11.42
N HIS A 153 11.38 0.65 11.41
CA HIS A 153 12.37 1.13 10.44
C HIS A 153 13.75 1.25 11.07
N PRO A 154 14.84 0.98 10.32
CA PRO A 154 16.21 1.15 10.84
C PRO A 154 16.48 2.58 11.32
N HIS A 155 15.84 3.58 10.70
CA HIS A 155 15.95 5.00 11.05
C HIS A 155 15.71 5.30 12.53
N LYS A 156 14.84 4.53 13.20
CA LYS A 156 14.52 4.70 14.62
C LYS A 156 15.75 4.49 15.51
N PHE A 157 16.68 3.62 15.11
CA PHE A 157 17.82 3.20 15.92
C PHE A 157 19.08 4.03 15.65
N ILE A 158 19.23 4.57 14.44
CA ILE A 158 20.46 5.26 13.98
C ILE A 158 20.91 6.35 14.97
N SER A 159 20.00 7.22 15.41
CA SER A 159 20.38 8.33 16.29
C SER A 159 20.85 7.86 17.66
N ASN A 160 20.23 6.82 18.21
CA ASN A 160 20.63 6.25 19.50
C ASN A 160 21.99 5.53 19.39
N TYR A 161 22.21 4.78 18.32
CA TYR A 161 23.45 4.05 18.09
C TYR A 161 24.62 5.02 17.92
N LEU A 162 24.47 6.03 17.06
CA LEU A 162 25.53 7.03 16.83
C LEU A 162 25.86 7.83 18.09
N ALA A 163 24.87 8.15 18.92
CA ALA A 163 25.07 8.85 20.19
C ALA A 163 25.82 7.97 21.21
N THR A 164 25.46 6.68 21.29
CA THR A 164 26.12 5.71 22.17
C THR A 164 27.58 5.46 21.77
N LEU A 165 27.87 5.53 20.47
CA LEU A 165 29.21 5.35 19.92
C LEU A 165 30.05 6.64 19.90
N GLU A 166 29.50 7.76 20.39
CA GLU A 166 30.17 9.08 20.42
C GLU A 166 30.71 9.51 19.04
N THR A 167 29.99 9.13 17.98
CA THR A 167 30.44 9.36 16.59
C THR A 167 30.19 10.78 16.09
N PRO A 168 30.96 11.26 15.08
CA PRO A 168 30.75 12.58 14.51
C PRO A 168 29.36 12.77 13.92
N GLN A 169 28.86 14.00 14.02
CA GLN A 169 27.50 14.38 13.61
C GLN A 169 27.26 14.17 12.10
N GLU A 170 28.31 14.27 11.30
CA GLU A 170 28.32 14.10 9.85
C GLU A 170 27.93 12.68 9.44
N LEU A 171 28.27 11.67 10.25
CA LEU A 171 27.91 10.27 9.99
C LEU A 171 26.40 10.03 10.07
N ARG A 172 25.67 10.88 10.80
CA ARG A 172 24.21 10.72 10.95
C ARG A 172 23.48 10.84 9.63
N GLN A 173 23.83 11.86 8.84
CA GLN A 173 23.18 12.06 7.55
C GLN A 173 23.53 10.93 6.59
N GLU A 174 24.78 10.48 6.60
CA GLU A 174 25.22 9.38 5.76
C GLU A 174 24.54 8.06 6.12
N ALA A 175 24.48 7.70 7.40
CA ALA A 175 23.79 6.52 7.87
C ALA A 175 22.29 6.59 7.53
N TRP A 176 21.68 7.78 7.60
CA TRP A 176 20.28 7.99 7.20
C TRP A 176 20.06 7.77 5.71
N ASN A 177 20.98 8.25 4.86
CA ASN A 177 20.93 8.04 3.42
C ASN A 177 21.06 6.56 3.07
N LEU A 178 22.03 5.87 3.67
CA LEU A 178 22.22 4.42 3.51
C LEU A 178 21.00 3.62 3.99
N ALA A 179 20.33 4.08 5.06
CA ALA A 179 19.08 3.47 5.50
C ALA A 179 17.95 3.63 4.47
N ASN A 180 17.85 4.77 3.79
CA ASN A 180 16.90 4.94 2.69
C ASN A 180 17.23 4.03 1.50
N ASP A 181 18.52 3.86 1.18
CA ASP A 181 18.94 2.96 0.10
C ASP A 181 18.68 1.50 0.43
N SER A 182 18.85 1.11 1.70
CA SER A 182 18.54 -0.24 2.18
C SER A 182 17.08 -0.65 1.92
N LEU A 183 16.14 0.31 1.94
CA LEU A 183 14.71 0.06 1.69
C LEU A 183 14.40 -0.25 0.22
N ARG A 184 15.31 0.01 -0.72
CA ARG A 184 15.20 -0.42 -2.12
C ARG A 184 15.61 -1.88 -2.33
N THR A 185 16.12 -2.53 -1.29
CA THR A 185 16.64 -3.90 -1.32
C THR A 185 15.78 -4.83 -0.45
N THR A 186 16.05 -6.14 -0.51
CA THR A 186 15.37 -7.15 0.31
C THR A 186 15.85 -7.19 1.76
N LEU A 187 16.70 -6.27 2.22
CA LEU A 187 17.21 -6.26 3.59
C LEU A 187 16.11 -6.18 4.65
N CYS A 188 15.05 -5.42 4.37
CA CYS A 188 13.89 -5.27 5.27
C CYS A 188 13.08 -6.58 5.50
N VAL A 189 13.32 -7.61 4.70
CA VAL A 189 12.71 -8.95 4.86
C VAL A 189 13.74 -10.04 5.17
N ARG A 190 15.04 -9.70 5.25
CA ARG A 190 16.12 -10.63 5.62
C ARG A 190 16.57 -10.42 7.06
N PHE A 191 16.68 -9.17 7.47
CA PHE A 191 17.26 -8.78 8.75
C PHE A 191 16.32 -7.87 9.52
N LYS A 192 16.39 -7.96 10.85
CA LYS A 192 15.69 -7.04 11.74
C LYS A 192 16.24 -5.62 11.61
N SER A 193 15.40 -4.64 11.93
CA SER A 193 15.71 -3.23 11.70
C SER A 193 16.88 -2.73 12.55
N GLU A 194 17.12 -3.33 13.72
CA GLU A 194 18.30 -3.14 14.56
C GLU A 194 19.58 -3.57 13.84
N VAL A 195 19.56 -4.75 13.22
CA VAL A 195 20.71 -5.30 12.48
C VAL A 195 21.01 -4.46 11.24
N VAL A 196 19.98 -4.06 10.50
CA VAL A 196 20.13 -3.16 9.35
C VAL A 196 20.68 -1.79 9.80
N ALA A 197 20.23 -1.28 10.95
CA ALA A 197 20.75 -0.04 11.53
C ALA A 197 22.24 -0.16 11.90
N CYS A 198 22.67 -1.27 12.51
CA CYS A 198 24.08 -1.54 12.74
C CYS A 198 24.86 -1.60 11.42
N GLY A 199 24.30 -2.24 10.39
CA GLY A 199 24.86 -2.28 9.05
C GLY A 199 25.13 -0.89 8.48
N VAL A 200 24.11 -0.04 8.39
CA VAL A 200 24.26 1.30 7.79
C VAL A 200 25.20 2.20 8.60
N VAL A 201 25.22 2.07 9.94
CA VAL A 201 26.19 2.78 10.80
C VAL A 201 27.61 2.30 10.55
N TYR A 202 27.82 0.97 10.41
CA TYR A 202 29.12 0.40 10.10
C TYR A 202 29.62 0.87 8.72
N ALA A 203 28.75 0.87 7.70
CA ALA A 203 29.07 1.39 6.36
C ALA A 203 29.43 2.88 6.40
N ALA A 204 28.64 3.70 7.09
CA ALA A 204 28.91 5.13 7.24
C ALA A 204 30.27 5.37 7.93
N ALA A 205 30.54 4.69 9.04
CA ALA A 205 31.81 4.81 9.74
C ALA A 205 33.01 4.41 8.87
N ARG A 206 32.88 3.34 8.06
CA ARG A 206 33.93 2.95 7.11
C ARG A 206 34.16 4.00 6.02
N ARG A 207 33.11 4.63 5.48
CA ARG A 207 33.24 5.71 4.48
C ARG A 207 33.96 6.92 5.04
N PHE A 208 33.68 7.27 6.29
CA PHE A 208 34.30 8.40 6.99
C PHE A 208 35.60 8.03 7.72
N GLN A 209 36.07 6.78 7.61
CA GLN A 209 37.26 6.26 8.28
C GLN A 209 37.25 6.47 9.81
N VAL A 210 36.07 6.42 10.43
CA VAL A 210 35.92 6.54 11.87
C VAL A 210 36.17 5.18 12.51
N PRO A 211 37.15 5.05 13.44
CA PRO A 211 37.39 3.80 14.14
C PRO A 211 36.25 3.54 15.13
N LEU A 212 35.62 2.37 15.02
CA LEU A 212 34.59 1.93 15.95
C LEU A 212 35.19 0.94 16.98
N PRO A 213 34.64 0.85 18.20
CA PRO A 213 35.16 -0.08 19.21
C PRO A 213 35.05 -1.55 18.79
N GLU A 214 36.16 -2.27 18.79
CA GLU A 214 36.21 -3.71 18.43
C GLU A 214 36.34 -4.65 19.65
N ASN A 215 36.69 -4.13 20.83
CA ASN A 215 36.92 -4.91 22.05
C ASN A 215 36.23 -4.28 23.28
N PRO A 216 35.06 -4.79 23.73
CA PRO A 216 34.21 -5.74 23.00
C PRO A 216 33.64 -5.12 21.72
N PRO A 217 33.29 -5.93 20.71
CA PRO A 217 32.79 -5.40 19.46
C PRO A 217 31.47 -4.67 19.66
N TRP A 218 31.42 -3.43 19.18
CA TRP A 218 30.34 -2.49 19.48
C TRP A 218 28.94 -2.99 19.09
N TRP A 219 28.82 -3.77 18.01
CA TRP A 219 27.54 -4.31 17.55
C TRP A 219 26.89 -5.30 18.52
N LYS A 220 27.68 -5.94 19.40
CA LYS A 220 27.12 -6.79 20.46
C LYS A 220 26.32 -6.02 21.50
N ALA A 221 26.61 -4.73 21.68
CA ALA A 221 25.82 -3.86 22.56
C ALA A 221 24.40 -3.60 22.01
N PHE A 222 24.17 -3.92 20.74
CA PHE A 222 22.90 -3.73 20.04
C PHE A 222 22.26 -5.05 19.58
N ASP A 223 22.66 -6.17 20.18
CA ASP A 223 22.17 -7.53 19.86
C ASP A 223 22.29 -7.91 18.36
N ALA A 224 23.29 -7.35 17.66
CA ALA A 224 23.56 -7.66 16.27
C ALA A 224 24.75 -8.62 16.11
N ASP A 225 24.68 -9.50 15.10
CA ASP A 225 25.77 -10.41 14.74
C ASP A 225 26.62 -9.85 13.60
N LYS A 226 27.93 -10.13 13.64
CA LYS A 226 28.88 -9.66 12.62
C LYS A 226 28.52 -10.17 11.22
N SER A 227 28.06 -11.42 11.11
CA SER A 227 27.61 -12.01 9.84
C SER A 227 26.41 -11.25 9.26
N GLY A 228 25.43 -10.90 10.10
CA GLY A 228 24.27 -10.10 9.67
C GLY A 228 24.66 -8.70 9.20
N ILE A 229 25.62 -8.06 9.87
CA ILE A 229 26.15 -6.75 9.47
C ILE A 229 26.89 -6.84 8.14
N ASP A 230 27.80 -7.80 8.00
CA ASP A 230 28.60 -8.01 6.78
C ASP A 230 27.73 -8.41 5.58
N GLU A 231 26.62 -9.13 5.79
CA GLU A 231 25.66 -9.48 4.72
C GLU A 231 24.66 -8.36 4.42
N SER A 232 24.39 -7.48 5.38
CA SER A 232 23.49 -6.34 5.19
C SER A 232 24.10 -5.23 4.34
N ILE A 233 25.42 -5.23 4.13
CA ILE A 233 26.14 -4.22 3.35
C ILE A 233 26.99 -4.94 2.28
N PRO A 234 26.85 -4.61 1.00
CA PRO A 234 27.78 -5.07 -0.03
C PRO A 234 29.22 -4.69 0.33
N LYS A 235 30.20 -5.56 0.04
CA LYS A 235 31.61 -5.40 0.45
C LYS A 235 32.26 -4.07 0.03
N ASP A 236 31.72 -3.45 -1.03
CA ASP A 236 32.19 -2.18 -1.60
C ASP A 236 31.49 -0.95 -0.98
N GLY A 237 30.62 -1.16 0.00
CA GLY A 237 29.84 -0.11 0.66
C GLY A 237 28.74 0.51 -0.22
N SER A 238 28.58 0.09 -1.48
CA SER A 238 27.53 0.57 -2.38
C SER A 238 26.26 -0.28 -2.24
N LEU A 239 25.29 0.21 -1.47
CA LEU A 239 23.91 -0.25 -1.63
C LEU A 239 23.42 0.27 -2.99
N ALA A 240 22.77 -0.60 -3.77
CA ALA A 240 22.44 -0.33 -5.16
C ALA A 240 21.71 1.02 -5.34
N GLY A 241 22.29 1.90 -6.18
CA GLY A 241 21.70 3.17 -6.61
C GLY A 241 22.61 4.36 -6.36
N GLN A 242 23.44 4.71 -7.33
CA GLN A 242 23.89 6.09 -7.48
C GLN A 242 22.65 6.96 -7.62
N ASN A 243 22.33 7.72 -6.57
CA ASN A 243 21.72 9.05 -6.57
C ASN A 243 21.47 9.44 -5.11
N ALA A 244 22.46 10.11 -4.51
CA ALA A 244 22.22 10.90 -3.32
C ALA A 244 21.19 11.98 -3.68
N ASN A 245 20.07 12.01 -2.96
CA ASN A 245 19.17 13.16 -2.99
C ASN A 245 19.91 14.35 -2.37
N GLU A 246 20.48 15.21 -3.22
CA GLU A 246 20.86 16.55 -2.81
C GLU A 246 19.59 17.41 -2.65
N ASP A 247 19.56 18.20 -1.59
CA ASP A 247 18.50 19.18 -1.30
C ASP A 247 18.25 20.15 -2.48
N PRO A 248 17.02 20.64 -2.69
CA PRO A 248 16.64 21.41 -3.86
C PRO A 248 16.98 22.88 -3.67
N THR A 249 18.26 23.23 -3.59
CA THR A 249 18.70 24.64 -3.66
C THR A 249 20.07 24.78 -4.31
N THR A 250 20.20 24.40 -5.58
CA THR A 250 20.93 25.20 -6.60
C THR A 250 20.82 24.55 -7.97
N ALA A 251 20.14 25.23 -8.89
CA ALA A 251 20.11 24.84 -10.29
C ALA A 251 21.46 25.14 -10.95
N LYS A 252 22.08 24.13 -11.58
CA LYS A 252 22.74 24.17 -12.91
C LYS A 252 23.45 22.84 -13.22
N GLY A 253 23.08 22.19 -14.33
CA GLY A 253 23.91 21.16 -14.97
C GLY A 253 23.18 19.91 -15.49
N SER A 254 22.11 20.05 -16.28
CA SER A 254 21.40 18.93 -16.91
C SER A 254 22.10 18.45 -18.19
N SER A 255 22.73 17.28 -18.16
CA SER A 255 22.92 16.43 -19.35
C SER A 255 23.25 14.97 -19.03
N SER A 256 23.83 14.66 -17.87
CA SER A 256 24.19 13.29 -17.48
C SER A 256 23.05 12.50 -16.79
N ALA A 257 22.15 13.18 -16.06
CA ALA A 257 21.06 12.54 -15.33
C ALA A 257 19.96 11.96 -16.26
N LEU A 258 19.65 12.64 -17.38
CA LEU A 258 18.63 12.21 -18.32
C LEU A 258 19.00 10.91 -19.05
N ASN A 259 20.29 10.69 -19.34
CA ASN A 259 20.76 9.48 -20.01
C ASN A 259 20.73 8.25 -19.08
N GLN A 260 20.96 8.43 -17.78
CA GLN A 260 20.88 7.34 -16.81
C GLN A 260 19.42 6.98 -16.47
N GLU A 261 18.53 7.97 -16.38
CA GLU A 261 17.09 7.70 -16.20
C GLU A 261 16.48 7.00 -17.42
N ALA A 262 16.83 7.43 -18.64
CA ALA A 262 16.37 6.78 -19.87
C ALA A 262 16.81 5.31 -19.97
N SER A 263 18.08 5.01 -19.66
CA SER A 263 18.59 3.63 -19.66
C SER A 263 17.93 2.74 -18.59
N LYS A 264 17.60 3.30 -17.42
CA LYS A 264 16.85 2.58 -16.38
C LYS A 264 15.40 2.33 -16.79
N ASP A 265 14.73 3.33 -17.37
CA ASP A 265 13.35 3.18 -17.85
C ASP A 265 13.24 2.17 -19.01
N GLU A 266 14.26 2.05 -19.86
CA GLU A 266 14.35 0.99 -20.88
C GLU A 266 14.47 -0.42 -20.27
N LEU A 267 15.31 -0.60 -19.26
CA LEU A 267 15.43 -1.88 -18.53
C LEU A 267 14.12 -2.25 -17.82
N ILE A 268 13.46 -1.27 -17.21
CA ILE A 268 12.15 -1.45 -16.58
C ILE A 268 11.10 -1.82 -17.62
N LYS A 269 11.10 -1.15 -18.78
CA LYS A 269 10.17 -1.45 -19.87
C LYS A 269 10.39 -2.87 -20.41
N ALA A 270 11.65 -3.27 -20.61
CA ALA A 270 11.99 -4.64 -21.00
C ALA A 270 11.53 -5.68 -19.96
N ALA A 271 11.72 -5.40 -18.67
CA ALA A 271 11.22 -6.25 -17.59
C ALA A 271 9.67 -6.37 -17.59
N LEU A 272 8.96 -5.26 -17.81
CA LEU A 272 7.50 -5.24 -17.90
C LEU A 272 6.97 -5.93 -19.16
N ASP A 273 7.70 -5.85 -20.27
CA ASP A 273 7.29 -6.49 -21.53
C ASP A 273 7.53 -8.02 -21.48
N LYS A 274 8.63 -8.49 -20.87
CA LYS A 274 8.84 -9.92 -20.54
C LYS A 274 7.70 -10.50 -19.68
N LEU A 275 7.14 -9.71 -18.76
CA LEU A 275 5.96 -10.12 -17.97
C LEU A 275 4.69 -10.24 -18.81
N LYS A 276 4.55 -9.49 -19.92
CA LYS A 276 3.40 -9.59 -20.81
C LYS A 276 3.52 -10.79 -21.75
N GLU A 277 4.72 -11.06 -22.26
CA GLU A 277 4.99 -12.21 -23.13
C GLU A 277 4.76 -13.55 -22.41
N SER A 278 5.28 -13.70 -21.19
CA SER A 278 5.02 -14.88 -20.35
C SER A 278 3.52 -15.11 -20.11
N LYS A 279 2.77 -14.04 -19.85
CA LYS A 279 1.32 -14.10 -19.64
C LYS A 279 0.53 -14.49 -20.90
N ASN A 280 0.98 -14.08 -22.09
CA ASN A 280 0.36 -14.46 -23.35
C ASN A 280 0.61 -15.94 -23.70
N SER A 281 1.81 -16.46 -23.40
CA SER A 281 2.13 -17.88 -23.63
C SER A 281 1.30 -18.84 -22.77
N ASP A 282 0.93 -18.43 -21.55
CA ASP A 282 0.08 -19.21 -20.65
C ASP A 282 -1.41 -19.20 -21.04
N ASP A 283 -1.90 -18.16 -21.73
CA ASP A 283 -3.28 -18.07 -22.21
C ASP A 283 -3.47 -18.85 -23.54
N GLU A 284 -2.47 -18.88 -24.42
CA GLU A 284 -2.49 -19.73 -25.62
C GLU A 284 -2.44 -21.23 -25.26
N SER A 285 -1.63 -21.59 -24.26
CA SER A 285 -1.50 -22.98 -23.78
C SER A 285 -2.79 -23.53 -23.16
N LYS A 286 -3.68 -22.65 -22.66
CA LYS A 286 -5.00 -23.04 -22.12
C LYS A 286 -6.10 -23.12 -23.19
N ASN A 287 -5.93 -22.44 -24.31
CA ASN A 287 -6.86 -22.51 -25.45
C ASN A 287 -6.53 -23.64 -26.44
N ALA A 288 -5.35 -24.26 -26.35
CA ALA A 288 -4.93 -25.34 -27.25
C ALA A 288 -5.36 -26.76 -26.82
N ILE A 289 -5.94 -26.95 -25.63
CA ILE A 289 -6.44 -28.26 -25.15
C ILE A 289 -7.98 -28.26 -25.17
N ASN A 290 -8.56 -28.09 -26.34
CA ASN A 290 -9.95 -28.49 -26.61
C ASN A 290 -10.16 -28.67 -28.12
N GLY A 291 -9.48 -29.68 -28.68
CA GLY A 291 -9.69 -30.15 -30.05
C GLY A 291 -9.71 -31.68 -30.03
N GLY A 292 -10.85 -32.26 -30.38
CA GLY A 292 -11.23 -33.64 -30.06
C GLY A 292 -10.44 -34.77 -30.71
N GLU A 293 -10.61 -35.96 -30.13
CA GLU A 293 -10.39 -37.24 -30.80
C GLU A 293 -11.60 -38.14 -30.55
N SER A 294 -12.36 -38.35 -31.63
CA SER A 294 -13.26 -39.48 -31.84
C SER A 294 -12.43 -40.74 -32.14
N ARG A 295 -12.68 -41.84 -31.41
CA ARG A 295 -12.30 -43.20 -31.84
C ARG A 295 -13.31 -44.24 -31.33
N GLU A 296 -13.52 -45.21 -32.21
CA GLU A 296 -14.60 -46.19 -32.30
C GLU A 296 -14.65 -47.25 -31.18
N GLU A 297 -15.81 -47.93 -31.09
CA GLU A 297 -16.17 -48.98 -30.12
C GLU A 297 -15.39 -50.31 -30.25
N PRO A 298 -15.64 -51.30 -29.36
CA PRO A 298 -16.58 -52.36 -29.76
C PRO A 298 -17.56 -52.88 -28.66
N ASP A 299 -18.85 -52.90 -29.00
CA ASP A 299 -19.87 -53.97 -28.91
C ASP A 299 -19.90 -54.95 -27.70
N SER A 300 -21.00 -54.92 -26.93
CA SER A 300 -21.63 -56.13 -26.38
C SER A 300 -23.12 -55.94 -26.10
N LYS A 301 -23.94 -56.81 -26.71
CA LYS A 301 -25.40 -56.93 -26.57
C LYS A 301 -25.83 -57.27 -25.13
N LEU A 302 -27.01 -56.79 -24.70
CA LEU A 302 -28.12 -57.58 -24.12
C LEU A 302 -29.38 -56.72 -23.81
N THR A 303 -30.48 -57.12 -24.45
CA THR A 303 -31.92 -57.09 -24.09
C THR A 303 -32.50 -56.12 -23.03
N SER A 304 -33.63 -55.51 -23.42
CA SER A 304 -34.96 -55.53 -22.77
C SER A 304 -35.61 -54.16 -22.51
N ASP A 305 -36.76 -54.00 -23.16
CA ASP A 305 -37.79 -53.00 -22.94
C ASP A 305 -38.22 -52.93 -21.47
N SER A 306 -38.02 -51.78 -20.82
CA SER A 306 -38.78 -51.25 -19.65
C SER A 306 -38.01 -50.12 -18.96
N LYS A 307 -37.75 -48.99 -19.65
CA LYS A 307 -37.09 -47.83 -18.99
C LYS A 307 -37.48 -46.44 -19.51
N MET A 308 -38.54 -46.34 -20.34
CA MET A 308 -38.87 -45.06 -20.98
C MET A 308 -39.73 -44.12 -20.10
N GLU A 309 -40.31 -44.60 -18.99
CA GLU A 309 -41.13 -43.75 -18.10
C GLU A 309 -40.37 -43.19 -16.89
N THR A 310 -39.38 -43.93 -16.35
CA THR A 310 -38.57 -43.46 -15.20
C THR A 310 -37.48 -42.43 -15.55
N SER A 311 -37.17 -42.26 -16.83
CA SER A 311 -36.16 -41.28 -17.29
C SER A 311 -36.74 -39.86 -17.40
N GLY A 312 -38.01 -39.74 -17.79
CA GLY A 312 -38.70 -38.45 -17.93
C GLY A 312 -38.91 -37.72 -16.60
N GLU A 313 -39.22 -38.45 -15.53
CA GLU A 313 -39.37 -37.85 -14.19
C GLU A 313 -38.03 -37.38 -13.62
N ARG A 314 -36.95 -38.16 -13.79
CA ARG A 314 -35.59 -37.76 -13.37
C ARG A 314 -35.05 -36.56 -14.14
N ILE A 315 -35.44 -36.39 -15.40
CA ILE A 315 -35.09 -35.21 -16.21
C ILE A 315 -35.85 -33.98 -15.71
N LYS A 316 -37.16 -34.10 -15.46
CA LYS A 316 -37.99 -33.01 -14.91
C LYS A 316 -37.55 -32.58 -13.51
N GLU A 317 -37.14 -33.52 -12.66
CA GLU A 317 -36.61 -33.21 -11.32
C GLU A 317 -35.26 -32.48 -11.40
N ARG A 318 -34.36 -32.91 -12.29
CA ARG A 318 -33.10 -32.22 -12.57
C ARG A 318 -33.30 -30.81 -13.12
N GLU A 319 -34.32 -30.58 -13.95
CA GLU A 319 -34.64 -29.23 -14.43
C GLU A 319 -35.18 -28.32 -13.33
N ARG A 320 -36.05 -28.83 -12.46
CA ARG A 320 -36.55 -28.09 -11.29
C ARG A 320 -35.42 -27.72 -10.32
N ASP A 321 -34.46 -28.61 -10.12
CA ASP A 321 -33.31 -28.31 -9.25
C ASP A 321 -32.37 -27.26 -9.87
N ARG A 322 -32.19 -27.28 -11.20
CA ARG A 322 -31.46 -26.22 -11.91
C ARG A 322 -32.16 -24.87 -11.83
N GLU A 323 -33.49 -24.83 -11.90
CA GLU A 323 -34.25 -23.59 -11.71
C GLU A 323 -34.12 -23.04 -10.29
N ARG A 324 -34.23 -23.91 -9.27
CA ARG A 324 -34.02 -23.52 -7.86
C ARG A 324 -32.61 -22.98 -7.63
N GLU A 325 -31.61 -23.56 -8.28
CA GLU A 325 -30.23 -23.10 -8.17
C GLU A 325 -30.03 -21.73 -8.83
N ARG A 326 -30.62 -21.51 -10.02
CA ARG A 326 -30.65 -20.20 -10.68
C ARG A 326 -31.32 -19.12 -9.84
N ASP A 327 -32.42 -19.46 -9.15
CA ASP A 327 -33.12 -18.48 -8.31
C ASP A 327 -32.35 -18.16 -7.03
N ARG A 328 -31.67 -19.14 -6.43
CA ARG A 328 -30.71 -18.89 -5.33
C ARG A 328 -29.54 -18.02 -5.78
N GLU A 329 -29.06 -18.19 -7.01
CA GLU A 329 -27.98 -17.37 -7.56
C GLU A 329 -28.44 -15.93 -7.85
N LYS A 330 -29.66 -15.73 -8.36
CA LYS A 330 -30.29 -14.41 -8.49
C LYS A 330 -30.45 -13.72 -7.13
N GLU A 331 -30.85 -14.45 -6.09
CA GLU A 331 -31.02 -13.90 -4.74
C GLU A 331 -29.69 -13.53 -4.09
N ARG A 332 -28.63 -14.34 -4.29
CA ARG A 332 -27.25 -14.00 -3.90
C ARG A 332 -26.73 -12.77 -4.63
N THR A 333 -27.06 -12.62 -5.92
CA THR A 333 -26.67 -11.45 -6.72
C THR A 333 -27.39 -10.19 -6.23
N ARG A 334 -28.70 -10.27 -6.00
CA ARG A 334 -29.50 -9.17 -5.41
C ARG A 334 -29.00 -8.76 -4.02
N SER A 335 -28.60 -9.72 -3.18
CA SER A 335 -28.03 -9.44 -1.86
C SER A 335 -26.68 -8.73 -1.96
N ARG A 336 -25.81 -9.16 -2.88
CA ARG A 336 -24.53 -8.49 -3.17
C ARG A 336 -24.71 -7.08 -3.72
N ASP A 337 -25.69 -6.87 -4.59
CA ASP A 337 -26.00 -5.54 -5.14
C ASP A 337 -26.60 -4.62 -4.08
N HIS A 338 -27.41 -5.16 -3.15
CA HIS A 338 -27.91 -4.38 -2.02
C HIS A 338 -26.80 -3.98 -1.03
N GLU A 339 -25.83 -4.86 -0.76
CA GLU A 339 -24.65 -4.52 0.04
C GLU A 339 -23.76 -3.48 -0.64
N ARG A 340 -23.54 -3.60 -1.96
CA ARG A 340 -22.82 -2.58 -2.75
C ARG A 340 -23.52 -1.23 -2.73
N GLY A 341 -24.86 -1.21 -2.80
CA GLY A 341 -25.65 0.00 -2.67
C GLY A 341 -25.44 0.68 -1.32
N ARG A 342 -25.50 -0.08 -0.21
CA ARG A 342 -25.25 0.44 1.14
C ARG A 342 -23.82 0.94 1.33
N GLU A 343 -22.82 0.31 0.71
CA GLU A 343 -21.43 0.77 0.73
C GLU A 343 -21.25 2.07 -0.07
N SER A 344 -21.92 2.17 -1.23
CA SER A 344 -21.95 3.40 -2.04
C SER A 344 -22.61 4.57 -1.32
N ASP A 345 -23.72 4.34 -0.60
CA ASP A 345 -24.40 5.38 0.17
C ASP A 345 -23.56 5.85 1.36
N ARG A 346 -22.82 4.93 2.02
CA ARG A 346 -21.86 5.29 3.08
C ARG A 346 -20.68 6.09 2.53
N GLU A 347 -20.18 5.76 1.33
CA GLU A 347 -19.13 6.56 0.68
C GLU A 347 -19.63 7.96 0.31
N ARG A 348 -20.83 8.09 -0.27
CA ARG A 348 -21.44 9.41 -0.57
C ARG A 348 -21.62 10.24 0.69
N GLY A 349 -22.11 9.63 1.78
CA GLY A 349 -22.25 10.32 3.06
C GLY A 349 -20.92 10.86 3.59
N ARG A 350 -19.84 10.07 3.47
CA ARG A 350 -18.48 10.53 3.82
C ARG A 350 -18.01 11.66 2.91
N GLU A 351 -18.26 11.57 1.60
CA GLU A 351 -17.90 12.63 0.64
C GLU A 351 -18.64 13.94 0.90
N ASP A 352 -19.92 13.90 1.27
CA ASP A 352 -20.70 15.09 1.59
C ASP A 352 -20.26 15.74 2.91
N THR A 353 -19.98 14.92 3.94
CA THR A 353 -19.44 15.40 5.22
C THR A 353 -18.06 16.07 5.01
N ASP A 354 -17.26 15.52 4.11
CA ASP A 354 -15.96 16.07 3.74
C ASP A 354 -16.08 17.40 2.96
N ARG A 355 -17.03 17.50 2.01
CA ARG A 355 -17.30 18.75 1.28
C ARG A 355 -17.69 19.88 2.22
N ASP A 356 -18.50 19.58 3.23
CA ASP A 356 -18.90 20.59 4.21
C ASP A 356 -17.73 21.00 5.11
N ARG A 357 -16.83 20.07 5.45
CA ARG A 357 -15.58 20.39 6.17
C ARG A 357 -14.66 21.30 5.38
N ASP A 358 -14.54 21.09 4.07
CA ASP A 358 -13.72 21.93 3.18
C ASP A 358 -14.34 23.33 2.99
N LYS A 359 -15.68 23.44 2.89
CA LYS A 359 -16.40 24.74 2.89
C LYS A 359 -16.18 25.53 4.18
N VAL A 360 -16.14 24.87 5.35
CA VAL A 360 -15.88 25.53 6.64
C VAL A 360 -14.43 26.05 6.70
N LYS A 361 -13.46 25.30 6.17
CA LYS A 361 -12.06 25.74 6.09
C LYS A 361 -11.90 26.94 5.15
N GLU A 362 -12.52 26.93 3.97
CA GLU A 362 -12.49 28.08 3.05
C GLU A 362 -13.13 29.34 3.64
N ARG A 363 -14.25 29.20 4.36
CA ARG A 363 -14.89 30.33 5.07
C ARG A 363 -13.99 30.89 6.17
N GLY A 364 -13.27 30.03 6.89
CA GLY A 364 -12.27 30.42 7.88
C GLY A 364 -11.09 31.20 7.28
N HIS A 365 -10.59 30.78 6.11
CA HIS A 365 -9.54 31.50 5.38
C HIS A 365 -10.01 32.89 4.90
N ARG A 366 -11.20 32.98 4.30
CA ARG A 366 -11.77 34.27 3.87
C ARG A 366 -12.03 35.25 5.03
N SER A 367 -12.41 34.73 6.21
CA SER A 367 -12.58 35.55 7.41
C SER A 367 -11.26 36.08 7.96
N ARG A 368 -10.15 35.36 7.76
CA ARG A 368 -8.83 35.72 8.30
C ARG A 368 -8.11 36.75 7.43
N ASP A 369 -8.36 36.75 6.13
CA ASP A 369 -7.86 37.77 5.21
C ASP A 369 -8.62 39.10 5.32
N LYS A 370 -9.91 39.08 5.67
CA LYS A 370 -10.70 40.32 5.88
C LYS A 370 -10.35 41.09 7.16
N GLY A 371 -9.55 40.51 8.06
CA GLY A 371 -9.16 41.12 9.34
C GLY A 371 -7.82 41.85 9.32
N LYS A 372 -7.12 41.91 8.17
CA LYS A 372 -5.78 42.51 8.07
C LYS A 372 -5.71 43.86 7.35
N ASP A 373 -6.85 44.41 6.92
CA ASP A 373 -6.85 45.62 6.07
C ASP A 373 -7.75 46.76 6.59
N SER A 374 -7.71 47.03 7.90
CA SER A 374 -8.26 48.28 8.45
C SER A 374 -7.42 48.82 9.61
N GLY A 375 -6.44 49.64 9.27
CA GLY A 375 -5.69 50.49 10.20
C GLY A 375 -6.17 51.95 10.15
N ARG A 376 -6.34 52.55 11.35
CA ARG A 376 -6.65 53.98 11.69
C ARG A 376 -8.09 54.45 11.36
N THR A 377 -8.82 55.21 12.19
CA THR A 377 -8.58 55.97 13.43
C THR A 377 -9.95 56.32 14.08
N GLU A 378 -9.92 56.60 15.39
CA GLU A 378 -10.74 57.57 16.16
C GLU A 378 -11.53 57.06 17.37
N LYS A 379 -11.37 57.83 18.46
CA LYS A 379 -11.99 57.72 19.77
C LYS A 379 -13.48 58.07 19.69
N SER A 380 -14.32 57.33 20.43
CA SER A 380 -15.35 57.98 21.25
C SER A 380 -15.74 57.09 22.44
N LYS A 381 -15.97 57.77 23.55
CA LYS A 381 -16.37 57.27 24.88
C LYS A 381 -17.83 56.79 24.82
N HIS A 382 -18.21 55.76 25.58
CA HIS A 382 -19.29 55.88 26.57
C HIS A 382 -19.42 54.64 27.50
N HIS A 383 -19.89 54.97 28.69
CA HIS A 383 -19.91 54.29 29.99
C HIS A 383 -20.40 52.83 30.11
N SER A 384 -19.75 52.14 31.05
CA SER A 384 -20.23 50.97 31.78
C SER A 384 -21.33 51.32 32.79
N SER A 385 -22.39 50.53 32.84
CA SER A 385 -22.94 49.98 34.10
C SER A 385 -24.05 48.97 33.80
N ARG A 386 -23.92 47.73 34.27
CA ARG A 386 -24.78 47.17 35.33
C ARG A 386 -24.52 45.68 35.54
N ASP A 387 -24.49 45.38 36.82
CA ASP A 387 -24.21 44.13 37.49
C ASP A 387 -25.39 43.13 37.44
N ARG A 388 -25.01 41.86 37.61
CA ARG A 388 -25.72 40.73 38.26
C ARG A 388 -27.06 40.20 37.73
N GLY A 389 -27.02 38.89 37.45
CA GLY A 389 -28.16 37.98 37.48
C GLY A 389 -27.74 36.51 37.27
N TYR A 390 -27.12 35.91 38.29
CA TYR A 390 -26.90 34.46 38.40
C TYR A 390 -28.26 33.75 38.44
N HIS A 391 -28.51 32.72 37.61
CA HIS A 391 -29.34 31.57 38.01
C HIS A 391 -28.98 30.30 37.23
N SER A 392 -28.60 29.31 38.02
CA SER A 392 -28.39 27.90 37.69
C SER A 392 -29.74 27.24 37.35
N SER A 393 -29.80 26.34 36.37
CA SER A 393 -30.91 25.40 36.25
C SER A 393 -30.39 23.98 36.15
N SER A 394 -30.85 23.21 37.13
CA SER A 394 -30.47 21.85 37.48
C SER A 394 -31.33 20.82 36.75
N TYR A 395 -30.67 19.69 36.55
CA TYR A 395 -31.18 18.33 36.32
C TYR A 395 -32.51 18.01 37.03
N SER A 396 -33.49 17.44 36.32
CA SER A 396 -34.57 16.69 36.96
C SER A 396 -35.14 15.60 36.04
N SER A 397 -34.97 14.36 36.51
CA SER A 397 -35.48 13.10 35.99
C SER A 397 -37.01 13.04 36.06
N ARG A 398 -37.65 12.45 35.03
CA ARG A 398 -39.08 12.15 35.04
C ARG A 398 -39.30 10.69 34.67
N GLU A 399 -39.54 9.87 35.68
CA GLU A 399 -40.02 8.51 35.53
C GLU A 399 -41.15 8.23 36.54
N LYS A 400 -42.17 7.53 36.04
CA LYS A 400 -43.35 6.92 36.72
C LYS A 400 -44.45 7.87 37.19
N ASP A 401 -45.59 7.80 36.48
CA ASP A 401 -46.78 7.20 37.08
C ASP A 401 -47.75 6.67 36.01
N ARG A 402 -47.91 5.34 36.00
CA ARG A 402 -48.96 4.57 35.32
C ARG A 402 -49.88 4.02 36.40
N ARG A 403 -51.09 4.57 36.53
CA ARG A 403 -52.28 3.88 37.10
C ARG A 403 -53.52 4.42 36.37
N LYS A 404 -54.11 3.60 35.50
CA LYS A 404 -55.37 2.86 35.73
C LYS A 404 -56.55 3.76 36.08
N HIS A 405 -57.44 4.00 35.10
CA HIS A 405 -58.87 3.73 35.21
C HIS A 405 -59.56 3.98 33.85
N HIS A 406 -60.03 2.90 33.22
CA HIS A 406 -61.27 2.91 32.46
C HIS A 406 -62.07 1.66 32.87
N SER A 407 -63.38 1.81 32.83
CA SER A 407 -64.35 1.15 33.70
C SER A 407 -65.45 0.46 32.89
N TYR A 408 -66.05 -0.57 33.49
CA TYR A 408 -67.37 -1.15 33.23
C TYR A 408 -67.63 -1.78 31.85
N ALA A 409 -67.61 -3.12 31.79
CA ALA A 409 -68.81 -3.96 31.81
C ALA A 409 -68.41 -5.40 32.17
#